data_AF-A0A847WCE8-F1
#
_entry.id   AF-A0A847WCE8-F1
#
_cell.length_a   1.000
_cell.length_b   1.000
_cell.length_c   1.000
_cell.angle_alpha   90.00
_cell.angle_beta   90.00
_cell.angle_gamma   90.00
#
_symmetry.space_group_name_H-M   'P 1'
#
loop_
_entity.id
_entity.type
_entity.pdbx_description
1 polymer ?
#
loop_
_entity_poly.entity_id
_entity_poly.type
_entity_poly.pdbx_seq_one_letter_code
_entity_poly.pdbx_strand_id
1 'polypeptide(L)'
;MLKKEMLKNQALGAHALFFDDVHRNLVLATDKDGNPAGRFAFIPEACKVLENGDVTFSFFAPNAKSVQVAGLGGGFPEKRHDMVKGEDGWWQVTVSGIDSGYHYHEYYVDGTRALNPYAPYGYGCGRVINFFELPDKYSNFYLLQDVPHG
;
A
#
# COMPACT_ATOMS: atom_id res chain seq x y z
N MET A 1 15.29 14.90 6.45
CA MET A 1 15.31 13.48 6.06
C MET A 1 14.22 12.76 6.82
N LEU A 2 13.60 11.79 6.17
CA LEU A 2 12.59 10.91 6.75
C LEU A 2 13.20 10.15 7.92
N LYS A 3 12.58 10.17 9.11
CA LYS A 3 13.04 9.35 10.22
C LYS A 3 12.40 7.97 10.10
N LYS A 4 13.21 6.92 10.23
CA LYS A 4 12.76 5.52 10.20
C LYS A 4 11.60 5.22 11.16
N GLU A 5 11.60 5.88 12.31
CA GLU A 5 10.58 5.74 13.35
C GLU A 5 9.20 6.23 12.86
N MET A 6 9.16 7.25 12.01
CA MET A 6 7.92 7.79 11.47
C MET A 6 7.22 6.78 10.57
N LEU A 7 7.98 5.99 9.80
CA LEU A 7 7.44 4.96 8.90
C LEU A 7 6.68 3.84 9.64
N LYS A 8 6.88 3.71 10.95
CA LYS A 8 6.18 2.75 11.80
C LYS A 8 4.99 3.36 12.54
N ASN A 9 4.70 4.65 12.32
CA ASN A 9 3.62 5.33 13.01
C ASN A 9 2.27 4.87 12.44
N GLN A 10 1.35 4.45 13.32
CA GLN A 10 0.03 3.96 12.92
C GLN A 10 -0.81 4.98 12.14
N ALA A 11 -0.56 6.27 12.28
CA ALA A 11 -1.27 7.31 11.51
C ALA A 11 -1.07 7.17 10.00
N LEU A 12 0.00 6.50 9.55
CA LEU A 12 0.28 6.25 8.13
C LEU A 12 -0.43 5.02 7.57
N GLY A 13 -0.85 4.09 8.45
CA GLY A 13 -1.43 2.79 8.09
C GLY A 13 -2.95 2.76 8.26
N ALA A 14 -3.66 3.80 7.79
CA ALA A 14 -5.11 3.85 7.91
C ALA A 14 -5.75 2.82 6.95
N HIS A 15 -6.27 1.71 7.48
CA HIS A 15 -6.95 0.69 6.69
C HIS A 15 -8.43 0.60 7.08
N ALA A 16 -9.28 0.27 6.11
CA ALA A 16 -10.72 0.08 6.33
C ALA A 16 -11.04 -1.14 7.22
N LEU A 17 -10.09 -2.09 7.30
CA LEU A 17 -10.18 -3.27 8.15
C LEU A 17 -9.44 -2.99 9.45
N PHE A 18 -10.15 -2.40 10.40
CA PHE A 18 -9.68 -2.31 11.78
C PHE A 18 -9.60 -3.75 12.34
N PHE A 19 -8.55 -4.06 13.10
CA PHE A 19 -8.30 -5.29 13.90
C PHE A 19 -7.34 -6.37 13.37
N ASP A 20 -6.95 -6.43 12.09
CA ASP A 20 -5.94 -7.40 11.60
C ASP A 20 -4.73 -6.73 10.93
N ASP A 21 -3.55 -7.36 11.06
CA ASP A 21 -2.34 -6.96 10.32
C ASP A 21 -2.60 -7.16 8.82
N VAL A 22 -2.89 -6.07 8.10
CA VAL A 22 -3.23 -6.09 6.67
C VAL A 22 -2.12 -6.62 5.77
N HIS A 23 -0.92 -6.79 6.31
CA HIS A 23 0.21 -7.38 5.61
C HIS A 23 0.35 -8.88 5.89
N ARG A 24 -0.71 -9.51 6.42
CA ARG A 24 -0.79 -10.96 6.58
C ARG A 24 -2.00 -11.51 5.87
N ASN A 25 -1.82 -12.68 5.26
CA ASN A 25 -2.91 -13.45 4.71
C ASN A 25 -2.94 -14.83 5.37
N LEU A 26 -4.15 -15.40 5.52
CA LEU A 26 -4.34 -16.74 6.02
C LEU A 26 -3.99 -17.73 4.89
N VAL A 27 -2.90 -18.46 5.06
CA VAL A 27 -2.59 -19.62 4.23
C VAL A 27 -3.35 -20.80 4.81
N LEU A 28 -4.39 -21.24 4.10
CA LEU A 28 -5.07 -22.49 4.40
C LEU A 28 -4.09 -23.63 4.14
N ALA A 29 -3.69 -24.31 5.22
CA ALA A 29 -2.77 -25.42 5.18
C ALA A 29 -3.29 -26.54 6.10
N THR A 30 -2.80 -27.75 5.88
CA THR A 30 -3.08 -28.92 6.71
C THR A 30 -1.79 -29.51 7.25
N ASP A 31 -1.83 -30.05 8.46
CA ASP A 31 -0.71 -30.80 9.00
C ASP A 31 -0.55 -32.16 8.29
N LYS A 32 0.48 -32.91 8.69
CA LYS A 32 0.78 -34.26 8.17
C LYS A 32 -0.36 -35.28 8.40
N ASP A 33 -1.25 -35.00 9.35
CA ASP A 33 -2.36 -35.85 9.75
C ASP A 33 -3.69 -35.37 9.11
N GLY A 34 -3.64 -34.32 8.28
CA GLY A 34 -4.78 -33.78 7.54
C GLY A 34 -5.63 -32.77 8.32
N ASN A 35 -5.24 -32.39 9.53
CA ASN A 35 -5.99 -31.40 10.31
C ASN A 35 -5.70 -29.97 9.81
N PRO A 36 -6.67 -29.04 9.92
CA PRO A 36 -6.43 -27.63 9.62
C PRO A 36 -5.28 -27.08 10.46
N ALA A 37 -4.24 -26.63 9.77
CA ALA A 37 -3.04 -26.02 10.34
C ALA A 37 -2.73 -24.72 9.59
N GLY A 38 -3.76 -23.89 9.43
CA GLY A 38 -3.64 -22.60 8.77
C GLY A 38 -2.55 -21.75 9.42
N ARG A 39 -1.79 -21.03 8.60
CA ARG A 39 -0.72 -20.15 9.07
C ARG A 39 -0.86 -18.77 8.45
N PHE A 40 -0.49 -17.75 9.20
CA PHE A 40 -0.32 -16.43 8.62
C PHE A 40 0.98 -16.37 7.84
N ALA A 41 0.91 -15.93 6.59
CA ALA A 41 2.09 -15.57 5.80
C ALA A 41 2.08 -14.06 5.58
N PHE A 42 3.27 -13.46 5.63
CA PHE A 42 3.44 -12.08 5.22
C PHE A 42 3.19 -11.95 3.72
N ILE A 43 2.45 -10.93 3.34
CA ILE A 43 2.25 -10.53 1.95
C ILE A 43 2.95 -9.19 1.70
N PRO A 44 3.31 -8.88 0.45
CA PRO A 44 3.81 -7.56 0.09
C PRO A 44 2.89 -6.44 0.57
N GLU A 45 3.48 -5.41 1.16
CA GLU A 45 2.78 -4.16 1.47
C GLU A 45 2.33 -3.49 0.16
N ALA A 46 1.05 -3.12 0.09
CA ALA A 46 0.48 -2.54 -1.13
C ALA A 46 1.11 -1.20 -1.50
N CYS A 47 1.46 -0.40 -0.49
CA CYS A 47 2.18 0.86 -0.62
C CYS A 47 3.22 0.91 0.50
N LYS A 48 4.49 0.76 0.15
CA LYS A 48 5.60 0.80 1.10
C LYS A 48 6.46 2.02 0.86
N VAL A 49 6.46 2.93 1.82
CA VAL A 49 7.39 4.06 1.82
C VAL A 49 8.76 3.60 2.30
N LEU A 50 9.78 3.85 1.50
CA LEU A 50 11.18 3.53 1.80
C LEU A 50 11.87 4.70 2.52
N GLU A 51 12.95 4.42 3.24
CA GLU A 51 13.68 5.43 4.01
C GLU A 51 14.27 6.56 3.13
N ASN A 52 14.48 6.30 1.84
CA ASN A 52 14.96 7.27 0.87
C ASN A 52 13.84 8.14 0.25
N GLY A 53 12.58 7.90 0.61
CA GLY A 53 11.41 8.62 0.09
C GLY A 53 10.79 8.01 -1.18
N ASP A 54 11.36 6.92 -1.69
CA ASP A 54 10.72 6.16 -2.77
C ASP A 54 9.53 5.36 -2.23
N VAL A 55 8.61 5.00 -3.11
CA VAL A 55 7.43 4.19 -2.76
C VAL A 55 7.38 2.95 -3.63
N THR A 56 7.41 1.77 -2.99
CA THR A 56 7.13 0.50 -3.65
C THR A 56 5.64 0.23 -3.62
N PHE A 57 5.03 0.11 -4.79
CA PHE A 57 3.63 -0.28 -4.96
C PHE A 57 3.56 -1.77 -5.28
N SER A 58 2.62 -2.48 -4.65
CA SER A 58 2.38 -3.91 -4.88
C SER A 58 0.91 -4.18 -5.19
N PHE A 59 0.60 -5.05 -6.15
CA PHE A 59 -0.77 -5.43 -6.50
C PHE A 59 -0.86 -6.92 -6.84
N PHE A 60 -1.80 -7.64 -6.25
CA PHE A 60 -1.98 -9.07 -6.54
C PHE A 60 -2.93 -9.28 -7.71
N ALA A 61 -2.42 -9.79 -8.84
CA ALA A 61 -3.21 -10.10 -10.02
C ALA A 61 -2.55 -11.24 -10.83
N PRO A 62 -2.58 -12.49 -10.35
CA PRO A 62 -1.82 -13.60 -10.91
C PRO A 62 -2.17 -13.92 -12.36
N ASN A 63 -3.34 -13.51 -12.85
CA ASN A 63 -3.81 -13.79 -14.22
C ASN A 63 -3.78 -12.56 -15.13
N ALA A 64 -3.40 -11.38 -14.63
CA ALA A 64 -3.29 -10.17 -15.44
C ALA A 64 -2.16 -10.30 -16.47
N LYS A 65 -2.28 -9.52 -17.54
CA LYS A 65 -1.27 -9.34 -18.60
C LYS A 65 -0.46 -8.07 -18.37
N SER A 66 -1.07 -7.03 -17.80
CA SER A 66 -0.37 -5.82 -17.37
C SER A 66 -0.98 -5.24 -16.11
N VAL A 67 -0.12 -4.65 -15.28
CA VAL A 67 -0.54 -3.83 -14.13
C VAL A 67 0.29 -2.56 -14.14
N GLN A 68 -0.38 -1.42 -13.92
CA GLN A 68 0.25 -0.11 -13.80
C GLN A 68 -0.26 0.62 -12.57
N VAL A 69 0.51 1.56 -12.05
CA VAL A 69 0.10 2.49 -10.99
C VAL A 69 0.32 3.94 -11.43
N ALA A 70 -0.56 4.85 -11.03
CA ALA A 70 -0.41 6.28 -11.26
C ALA A 70 -1.02 7.09 -10.12
N GLY A 71 -0.50 8.30 -9.91
CA GLY A 71 -1.15 9.29 -9.06
C GLY A 71 -2.19 10.09 -9.82
N LEU A 72 -2.67 11.17 -9.20
CA LEU A 72 -3.73 12.03 -9.74
C LEU A 72 -3.25 13.47 -10.02
N GLY A 73 -1.93 13.69 -10.04
CA GLY A 73 -1.34 15.02 -10.25
C GLY A 73 -0.60 15.52 -9.00
N GLY A 74 -0.18 16.79 -9.04
CA GLY A 74 0.62 17.37 -7.96
C GLY A 74 1.91 16.57 -7.72
N GLY A 75 2.12 16.16 -6.47
CA GLY A 75 3.33 15.45 -6.03
C GLY A 75 3.43 13.98 -6.47
N PHE A 76 2.34 13.37 -6.95
CA PHE A 76 2.38 12.09 -7.66
C PHE A 76 1.62 12.22 -9.00
N PRO A 77 2.32 12.49 -10.11
CA PRO A 77 1.69 12.76 -11.40
C PRO A 77 0.86 11.59 -11.96
N GLU A 78 0.00 11.90 -12.94
CA GLU A 78 -0.85 10.94 -13.67
C GLU A 78 -0.07 9.98 -14.60
N LYS A 79 1.27 10.09 -14.63
CA LYS A 79 2.11 9.18 -15.40
C LYS A 79 1.91 7.75 -14.89
N ARG A 80 1.55 6.85 -15.80
CA ARG A 80 1.45 5.42 -15.49
C ARG A 80 2.84 4.78 -15.42
N HIS A 81 3.08 4.06 -14.34
CA HIS A 81 4.28 3.27 -14.11
C HIS A 81 3.95 1.79 -14.29
N ASP A 82 4.60 1.14 -15.26
CA ASP A 82 4.46 -0.29 -15.47
C ASP A 82 5.03 -1.08 -14.28
N MET A 83 4.28 -2.09 -13.85
CA MET A 83 4.66 -2.98 -12.76
C MET A 83 5.21 -4.29 -13.32
N VAL A 84 6.12 -4.91 -12.58
CA VAL A 84 6.75 -6.18 -12.94
C VAL A 84 6.09 -7.31 -12.17
N LYS A 85 5.65 -8.36 -12.87
CA LYS A 85 5.05 -9.55 -12.27
C LYS A 85 6.12 -10.49 -11.69
N GLY A 86 5.98 -10.85 -10.43
CA GLY A 86 6.73 -11.92 -9.77
C GLY A 86 6.09 -13.30 -9.98
N GLU A 87 6.82 -14.35 -9.60
CA GLU A 87 6.38 -15.75 -9.70
C GLU A 87 5.19 -16.08 -8.75
N ASP A 88 5.02 -15.28 -7.70
CA ASP A 88 3.98 -15.40 -6.69
C ASP A 88 2.66 -14.70 -7.06
N GLY A 89 2.59 -14.12 -8.27
CA GLY A 89 1.40 -13.42 -8.77
C GLY A 89 1.26 -11.96 -8.33
N TRP A 90 2.22 -11.46 -7.54
CA TRP A 90 2.31 -10.04 -7.20
C TRP A 90 3.00 -9.25 -8.29
N TRP A 91 2.48 -8.06 -8.55
CA TRP A 91 3.07 -7.06 -9.41
C TRP A 91 3.70 -5.98 -8.54
N GLN A 92 4.90 -5.52 -8.89
CA GLN A 92 5.58 -4.47 -8.10
C GLN A 92 6.28 -3.43 -8.98
N VAL A 93 6.33 -2.20 -8.49
CA VAL A 93 7.18 -1.12 -9.01
C VAL A 93 7.62 -0.21 -7.88
N THR A 94 8.86 0.29 -7.94
CA THR A 94 9.34 1.35 -7.05
C THR A 94 9.37 2.66 -7.83
N VAL A 95 8.68 3.68 -7.31
CA VAL A 95 8.61 5.01 -7.91
C VAL A 95 9.37 5.99 -7.03
N SER A 96 10.29 6.72 -7.65
CA SER A 96 11.08 7.78 -7.02
C SER A 96 10.55 9.16 -7.36
N GLY A 97 10.92 10.15 -6.54
CA GLY A 97 10.63 11.57 -6.80
C GLY A 97 9.18 11.97 -6.57
N ILE A 98 8.47 11.26 -5.70
CA ILE A 98 7.15 11.65 -5.22
C ILE A 98 7.35 12.70 -4.11
N ASP A 99 6.59 13.80 -4.14
CA ASP A 99 6.67 14.83 -3.09
C ASP A 99 6.03 14.34 -1.79
N SER A 100 6.43 14.89 -0.65
CA SER A 100 5.80 14.55 0.63
C SER A 100 4.33 14.97 0.69
N GLY A 101 3.54 14.23 1.47
CA GLY A 101 2.14 14.49 1.77
C GLY A 101 1.22 13.31 1.43
N TYR A 102 -0.07 13.64 1.35
CA TYR A 102 -1.15 12.71 1.06
C TYR A 102 -1.38 12.56 -0.44
N HIS A 103 -1.39 11.33 -0.95
CA HIS A 103 -1.54 11.06 -2.38
C HIS A 103 -2.65 10.04 -2.64
N TYR A 104 -3.65 10.46 -3.42
CA TYR A 104 -4.52 9.52 -4.12
C TYR A 104 -3.74 8.82 -5.24
N HIS A 105 -4.03 7.54 -5.46
CA HIS A 105 -3.47 6.79 -6.58
C HIS A 105 -4.47 5.75 -7.10
N GLU A 106 -4.20 5.27 -8.30
CA GLU A 106 -5.00 4.26 -8.99
C GLU A 106 -4.13 3.18 -9.59
N TYR A 107 -4.63 1.95 -9.55
CA TYR A 107 -4.07 0.83 -10.30
C TYR A 107 -4.86 0.62 -11.58
N TYR A 108 -4.17 0.14 -12.61
CA TYR A 108 -4.73 -0.21 -13.91
C TYR A 108 -4.35 -1.65 -14.22
N VAL A 109 -5.30 -2.57 -14.17
CA VAL A 109 -5.12 -3.99 -14.49
C VAL A 109 -5.69 -4.24 -15.88
N ASP A 110 -4.85 -4.67 -16.80
CA ASP A 110 -5.20 -4.86 -18.22
C ASP A 110 -5.89 -3.61 -18.82
N GLY A 111 -5.42 -2.42 -18.42
CA GLY A 111 -5.95 -1.12 -18.82
C GLY A 111 -7.21 -0.64 -18.08
N THR A 112 -7.83 -1.51 -17.26
CA THR A 112 -9.02 -1.16 -16.46
C THR A 112 -8.61 -0.66 -15.09
N ARG A 113 -9.17 0.48 -14.67
CA ARG A 113 -8.95 0.99 -13.31
C ARG A 113 -9.46 -0.02 -12.27
N ALA A 114 -8.62 -0.34 -11.31
CA ALA A 114 -8.92 -1.27 -10.22
C ALA A 114 -8.53 -0.66 -8.86
N LEU A 115 -9.30 -1.04 -7.84
CA LEU A 115 -8.95 -0.78 -6.45
C LEU A 115 -8.09 -1.93 -5.92
N ASN A 116 -7.08 -1.59 -5.12
CA ASN A 116 -6.25 -2.56 -4.42
C ASN A 116 -6.82 -2.85 -3.03
N PRO A 117 -7.29 -4.08 -2.75
CA PRO A 117 -7.83 -4.45 -1.45
C PRO A 117 -6.81 -4.43 -0.32
N TYR A 118 -5.52 -4.42 -0.64
CA TYR A 118 -4.45 -4.40 0.35
C TYR A 118 -3.94 -2.98 0.67
N ALA A 119 -4.44 -1.96 -0.02
CA ALA A 119 -4.09 -0.56 0.23
C ALA A 119 -5.18 0.16 1.04
N PRO A 120 -4.85 1.27 1.72
CA PRO A 120 -5.84 2.18 2.32
C PRO A 120 -6.94 2.59 1.35
N TYR A 121 -8.14 2.83 1.87
CA TYR A 121 -9.29 3.33 1.12
C TYR A 121 -9.74 4.68 1.66
N GLY A 122 -9.92 5.64 0.76
CA GLY A 122 -10.55 6.93 1.04
C GLY A 122 -11.70 7.20 0.08
N TYR A 123 -12.39 8.31 0.31
CA TYR A 123 -13.34 8.87 -0.65
C TYR A 123 -12.79 10.19 -1.16
N GLY A 124 -12.57 10.28 -2.47
CA GLY A 124 -11.93 11.42 -3.12
C GLY A 124 -12.25 11.43 -4.61
N CYS A 125 -12.21 12.60 -5.24
CA CYS A 125 -12.50 12.74 -6.67
C CYS A 125 -13.83 12.07 -7.10
N GLY A 126 -14.85 12.12 -6.23
CA GLY A 126 -16.18 11.56 -6.47
C GLY A 126 -16.28 10.03 -6.41
N ARG A 127 -15.29 9.31 -5.87
CA ARG A 127 -15.28 7.83 -5.81
C ARG A 127 -14.50 7.28 -4.60
N VAL A 128 -14.67 5.99 -4.34
CA VAL A 128 -13.73 5.24 -3.50
C VAL A 128 -12.40 5.14 -4.24
N ILE A 129 -11.30 5.40 -3.55
CA ILE A 129 -9.96 5.50 -4.12
C ILE A 129 -8.90 5.05 -3.12
N ASN A 130 -7.80 4.47 -3.62
CA ASN A 130 -6.66 4.16 -2.75
C ASN A 130 -5.81 5.40 -2.49
N PHE A 131 -5.13 5.42 -1.35
CA PHE A 131 -4.19 6.49 -1.02
C PHE A 131 -2.97 5.95 -0.27
N PHE A 132 -1.92 6.76 -0.20
CA PHE A 132 -0.82 6.58 0.75
C PHE A 132 -0.36 7.94 1.25
N GLU A 133 0.33 7.93 2.39
CA GLU A 133 0.95 9.12 2.99
C GLU A 133 2.47 8.98 2.89
N LEU A 134 3.13 10.00 2.33
CA LEU A 134 4.59 10.11 2.30
C LEU A 134 5.02 11.21 3.29
N PRO A 135 5.36 10.88 4.55
CA PRO A 135 5.67 11.92 5.51
C PRO A 135 7.01 12.59 5.23
N ASP A 136 7.25 13.73 5.87
CA ASP A 136 8.55 14.40 5.90
C ASP A 136 8.91 14.85 7.32
N LYS A 137 10.02 15.58 7.46
CA LYS A 137 10.52 16.02 8.78
C LYS A 137 9.55 16.93 9.56
N TYR A 138 8.50 17.45 8.94
CA TYR A 138 7.49 18.30 9.54
C TYR A 138 6.19 17.56 9.88
N SER A 139 6.03 16.29 9.50
CA SER A 139 4.78 15.52 9.68
C SER A 139 4.37 15.25 11.13
N ASN A 140 5.22 15.52 12.12
CA ASN A 140 4.95 15.20 13.53
C ASN A 140 3.62 15.75 14.07
N PHE A 141 3.05 16.81 13.48
CA PHE A 141 1.82 17.42 13.99
C PHE A 141 0.55 16.58 13.75
N TYR A 142 0.58 15.63 12.80
CA TYR A 142 -0.56 14.74 12.51
C TYR A 142 -0.25 13.26 12.74
N LEU A 143 1.00 12.92 13.07
CA LEU A 143 1.37 11.57 13.47
C LEU A 143 0.80 11.25 14.85
N LEU A 144 0.45 9.98 15.07
CA LEU A 144 0.00 9.51 16.38
C LEU A 144 1.10 9.75 17.41
N GLN A 145 0.78 10.52 18.46
CA GLN A 145 1.66 10.80 19.59
C GLN A 145 1.09 10.20 20.88
N ASP A 146 1.95 10.04 21.88
CA ASP A 146 1.52 9.65 23.24
C ASP A 146 0.97 10.88 23.99
N VAL A 147 -0.27 11.23 23.66
CA VAL A 147 -1.04 12.33 24.24
C VAL A 147 -2.50 11.88 24.42
N PRO A 148 -3.30 12.54 25.26
CA PRO A 148 -4.74 12.24 25.32
C PRO A 148 -5.39 12.44 23.93
N HIS A 149 -6.06 11.39 23.44
CA HIS A 149 -6.82 11.39 22.19
C HIS A 149 -8.32 11.51 22.50
N GLY A 150 -9.03 12.26 21.65
CA GLY A 150 -10.49 12.41 21.71
C GLY A 150 -11.24 11.26 21.04
#